data_AF-A0A2E2K378-F1
#
_entry.id   AF-A0A2E2K378-F1
#
_cell.length_a   1.000
_cell.length_b   1.000
_cell.length_c   1.000
_cell.angle_alpha   90.00
_cell.angle_beta   90.00
_cell.angle_gamma   90.00
#
_symmetry.space_group_name_H-M   'P 1'
#
loop_
_entity.id
_entity.type
_entity.pdbx_description
1 polymer ?
#
loop_
_entity_poly.entity_id
_entity_poly.type
_entity_poly.pdbx_seq_one_letter_code
_entity_poly.pdbx_strand_id
1 'polypeptide(L)'
;MTYVIQNQHGHYLGKNKEWTDGRDRRIVFRCQDKVDAINMVFELSSKDIELRAHYRECDVDDFGNPLVEASATPLSISAEADESEMLETSHNNPHISA
;
A
#
# COMPACT_ATOMS: atom_id res chain seq x y z
N MET A 1 18.24 -5.93 7.74
CA MET A 1 17.60 -4.60 7.76
C MET A 1 16.31 -4.64 6.95
N THR A 2 15.15 -4.66 7.59
CA THR A 2 13.88 -4.57 6.87
C THR A 2 13.44 -3.11 6.82
N TYR A 3 12.79 -2.72 5.73
CA TYR A 3 12.25 -1.38 5.55
C TYR A 3 10.73 -1.46 5.48
N VAL A 4 10.08 -0.49 6.11
CA VAL A 4 8.64 -0.25 6.03
C VAL A 4 8.40 1.16 5.51
N ILE A 5 7.19 1.44 5.01
CA ILE A 5 6.80 2.78 4.57
C ILE A 5 5.78 3.34 5.54
N GLN A 6 5.97 4.60 5.94
CA GLN A 6 5.08 5.32 6.85
C GLN A 6 4.72 6.70 6.26
N ASN A 7 3.50 7.17 6.48
CA ASN A 7 3.07 8.53 6.10
C ASN A 7 3.18 9.53 7.26
N GLN A 8 2.84 10.80 6.98
CA GLN A 8 2.88 11.88 7.97
C GLN A 8 1.94 11.70 9.18
N HIS A 9 0.97 10.79 9.09
CA HIS A 9 0.00 10.50 10.15
C HIS A 9 0.43 9.34 11.05
N GLY A 10 1.55 8.67 10.73
CA GLY A 10 2.02 7.49 11.43
C GLY A 10 1.47 6.17 10.89
N HIS A 11 0.63 6.21 9.84
CA HIS A 11 0.10 5.01 9.20
C HIS A 11 1.16 4.31 8.35
N TYR A 12 1.10 2.99 8.30
CA TYR A 12 2.01 2.15 7.54
C TYR A 12 1.38 1.71 6.23
N LEU A 13 2.21 1.50 5.21
CA LEU A 13 1.75 0.89 3.96
C LEU A 13 1.50 -0.60 4.18
N GLY A 14 0.35 -1.10 3.72
CA GLY A 14 0.00 -2.51 3.68
C GLY A 14 0.51 -3.20 2.42
N LYS A 15 0.53 -4.53 2.41
CA LYS A 15 0.96 -5.35 1.26
C LYS A 15 0.16 -5.07 -0.02
N ASN A 16 -1.11 -4.67 0.12
CA ASN A 16 -2.00 -4.30 -0.99
C ASN A 16 -1.86 -2.84 -1.42
N LYS A 17 -0.84 -2.12 -0.91
CA LYS A 17 -0.64 -0.67 -1.10
C LYS A 17 -1.74 0.23 -0.50
N GLU A 18 -2.48 -0.30 0.48
CA GLU A 18 -3.46 0.46 1.27
C GLU A 18 -2.85 0.89 2.61
N TRP A 19 -3.31 2.01 3.18
CA TRP A 19 -2.83 2.48 4.49
C TRP A 19 -3.43 1.67 5.64
N THR A 20 -2.58 1.25 6.59
CA THR A 20 -2.97 0.56 7.82
C THR A 20 -2.41 1.27 9.05
N ASP A 21 -3.08 1.11 10.20
CA ASP A 21 -2.62 1.65 11.48
C ASP A 21 -1.46 0.84 12.07
N GLY A 22 -1.16 -0.35 11.55
CA GLY A 22 -0.01 -1.16 11.97
C GLY A 22 -0.25 -2.10 13.16
N ARG A 23 -1.48 -2.19 13.70
CA ARG A 23 -1.83 -3.20 14.73
C ARG A 23 -1.61 -4.63 14.25
N ASP A 24 -2.01 -4.94 13.02
CA ASP A 24 -1.69 -6.22 12.40
C ASP A 24 -0.39 -6.11 11.60
N ARG A 25 0.73 -6.48 12.23
CA ARG A 25 2.07 -6.41 11.62
C ARG A 25 2.21 -7.32 10.39
N ARG A 26 1.37 -8.35 10.26
CA ARG A 26 1.48 -9.36 9.19
C ARG A 26 1.10 -8.78 7.83
N ILE A 27 0.23 -7.76 7.83
CA ILE A 27 -0.27 -7.11 6.61
C ILE A 27 0.58 -5.90 6.20
N VAL A 28 1.52 -5.45 7.04
CA VAL A 28 2.42 -4.34 6.75
C VAL A 28 3.39 -4.73 5.61
N PHE A 29 3.51 -3.84 4.63
CA PHE A 29 4.48 -3.93 3.55
C PHE A 29 5.89 -3.89 4.11
N ARG A 30 6.77 -4.70 3.53
CA ARG A 30 8.18 -4.75 3.92
C ARG A 30 9.05 -5.10 2.73
N CYS A 31 10.24 -4.52 2.69
CA CYS A 31 11.29 -4.90 1.75
C CYS A 31 12.65 -4.97 2.44
N GLN A 32 13.59 -5.68 1.82
CA GLN A 32 14.94 -5.90 2.36
C GLN A 32 15.97 -4.94 1.75
N ASP A 33 15.64 -4.33 0.61
CA ASP A 33 16.48 -3.40 -0.13
C ASP A 33 16.00 -1.95 0.03
N LYS A 34 16.95 -1.05 0.26
CA LYS A 34 16.67 0.37 0.47
C LYS A 34 16.20 1.07 -0.80
N VAL A 35 16.74 0.69 -1.96
CA VAL A 35 16.37 1.24 -3.27
C VAL A 35 14.92 0.90 -3.57
N ASP A 36 14.48 -0.33 -3.27
CA ASP A 36 13.07 -0.72 -3.39
C ASP A 36 12.17 0.14 -2.49
N ALA A 37 12.60 0.42 -1.26
CA ALA A 37 11.86 1.30 -0.35
C ALA A 37 11.75 2.73 -0.90
N ILE A 38 12.85 3.27 -1.46
CA ILE A 38 12.87 4.59 -2.11
C ILE A 38 11.94 4.62 -3.32
N ASN A 39 11.99 3.59 -4.17
CA ASN A 39 11.11 3.47 -5.33
C ASN A 39 9.64 3.43 -4.92
N MET A 40 9.30 2.75 -3.82
CA MET A 40 7.94 2.72 -3.29
C MET A 40 7.48 4.10 -2.82
N VAL A 41 8.31 4.84 -2.09
CA VAL A 41 7.99 6.22 -1.69
C VAL A 41 7.78 7.11 -2.91
N PHE A 42 8.65 7.00 -3.92
CA PHE A 42 8.50 7.73 -5.17
C PHE A 42 7.19 7.41 -5.89
N GLU A 43 6.83 6.13 -6.02
CA GLU A 43 5.57 5.70 -6.62
C GLU A 43 4.37 6.34 -5.90
N LEU A 44 4.35 6.29 -4.57
CA LEU A 44 3.28 6.88 -3.75
C LEU A 44 3.18 8.41 -3.94
N SER A 45 4.31 9.12 -3.82
CA SER A 45 4.34 10.57 -3.96
C SER A 45 4.04 11.06 -5.37
N SER A 46 4.27 10.24 -6.40
CA SER A 46 3.90 10.59 -7.78
C SER A 46 2.38 10.49 -8.04
N LYS A 47 1.67 9.68 -7.25
CA LYS A 47 0.21 9.50 -7.34
C LYS A 47 -0.55 10.54 -6.51
N ASP A 48 -0.01 10.88 -5.35
CA ASP A 48 -0.56 11.88 -4.44
C ASP A 48 0.59 12.76 -3.91
N ILE A 49 0.61 14.02 -4.35
CA ILE A 49 1.66 14.98 -3.99
C ILE A 49 1.49 15.57 -2.58
N GLU A 50 0.29 15.46 -1.99
CA GLU A 50 0.02 15.92 -0.63
C GLU A 50 0.41 14.86 0.41
N LEU A 51 0.45 13.60 -0.01
CA LEU A 51 0.96 12.47 0.77
C LEU A 51 2.48 12.58 0.99
N ARG A 52 2.89 12.62 2.26
CA ARG A 52 4.30 12.68 2.68
C ARG A 52 4.75 11.34 3.26
N ALA A 53 4.88 10.35 2.38
CA ALA A 53 5.43 9.05 2.73
C ALA A 53 6.96 9.11 2.90
N HIS A 54 7.49 8.25 3.77
CA HIS A 54 8.92 8.03 3.94
C HIS A 54 9.18 6.55 4.26
N TYR A 55 10.36 6.05 3.89
CA TYR A 55 10.80 4.73 4.31
C TYR A 55 11.47 4.81 5.69
N ARG A 56 11.36 3.74 6.47
CA ARG A 56 11.98 3.60 7.78
C ARG A 56 12.58 2.21 7.93
N GLU A 57 13.79 2.15 8.47
CA GLU A 57 14.39 0.88 8.91
C GLU A 57 13.66 0.33 10.14
N CYS A 58 13.43 -0.96 10.14
CA CYS A 58 12.69 -1.68 11.17
C CYS A 58 13.29 -3.07 11.39
N ASP A 59 13.41 -3.45 12.65
CA ASP A 59 13.71 -4.82 13.05
C ASP A 59 12.48 -5.72 12.84
N VAL A 60 12.71 -7.03 12.83
CA VAL A 60 11.65 -8.03 12.69
C VAL A 60 11.62 -8.98 13.88
N ASP A 61 10.45 -9.53 14.18
CA ASP A 61 10.30 -10.61 15.15
C ASP A 61 10.82 -11.96 14.60
N ASP A 62 10.76 -13.00 15.43
CA ASP A 62 11.18 -14.37 15.07
C ASP A 62 10.36 -14.98 13.91
N PHE A 63 9.22 -14.37 13.58
CA PHE A 63 8.33 -14.76 12.48
C PHE A 63 8.50 -13.86 11.24
N GLY A 64 9.44 -12.91 11.27
CA GLY A 64 9.72 -11.99 10.17
C GLY A 64 8.69 -10.86 10.01
N ASN A 65 7.90 -10.55 11.04
CA ASN A 65 7.00 -9.40 11.05
C ASN A 65 7.73 -8.15 11.54
N PRO A 66 7.50 -6.98 10.92
CA PRO A 66 8.16 -5.75 11.33
C PRO A 66 7.71 -5.33 12.74
N LEU A 67 8.67 -4.96 13.58
CA LEU A 67 8.45 -4.47 14.94
C LEU A 67 8.01 -2.99 14.92
N VAL A 68 6.79 -2.76 14.45
CA VAL A 68 6.17 -1.43 14.41
C VAL A 68 5.17 -1.22 15.55
N GLU A 69 5.05 0.03 15.98
CA GLU A 69 4.03 0.48 16.93
C GLU A 69 2.80 0.94 16.17
N ALA A 70 1.61 0.65 16.70
CA ALA A 70 0.38 1.10 16.08
C ALA A 70 0.29 2.63 16.09
N SER A 71 -0.19 3.21 14.99
CA SER A 71 -0.48 4.63 14.89
C SER A 71 -1.48 5.05 15.97
N ALA A 72 -1.19 6.17 16.64
CA ALA A 72 -2.12 6.81 17.57
C ALA A 72 -3.28 7.49 16.83
N THR A 73 -3.08 7.87 15.57
CA THR A 73 -4.09 8.48 14.71
C THR A 73 -4.95 7.36 14.09
N PRO A 74 -6.29 7.45 14.16
CA PRO A 74 -7.15 6.51 13.46
C PRO A 74 -7.06 6.71 11.94
N LEU A 75 -7.14 5.62 11.17
CA LEU A 75 -7.30 5.69 9.73
C LEU A 75 -8.61 6.43 9.41
N SER A 76 -8.52 7.53 8.69
CA SER A 76 -9.68 8.11 8.03
C SER A 76 -10.08 7.19 6.89
N ILE A 77 -11.25 6.57 7.00
CA ILE A 77 -11.84 5.77 5.91
C ILE A 77 -12.25 6.75 4.82
N SER A 78 -11.36 7.06 3.86
CA SER A 78 -11.77 7.77 2.65
C SER A 78 -12.44 6.75 1.73
N ALA A 79 -13.66 7.06 1.29
CA ALA A 79 -14.55 6.17 0.56
C ALA A 79 -14.15 5.99 -0.92
N GLU A 80 -12.88 5.73 -1.19
CA GLU A 80 -12.32 5.67 -2.55
C GLU A 80 -11.54 4.37 -2.76
N ALA A 81 -12.22 3.26 -2.52
CA ALA A 81 -11.80 1.94 -2.98
C ALA A 81 -13.04 1.28 -3.58
N ASP A 82 -13.30 1.53 -4.88
CA ASP A 82 -13.75 0.56 -5.89
C ASP A 82 -14.16 1.28 -7.19
N GLU A 83 -13.24 1.51 -8.12
CA GLU A 83 -13.59 1.90 -9.50
C GLU A 83 -12.55 1.36 -10.52
N SER A 84 -12.15 0.09 -10.38
CA SER A 84 -11.16 -0.49 -11.30
C SER A 84 -11.50 -1.86 -11.89
N GLU A 85 -12.70 -2.41 -11.68
CA GLU A 85 -13.09 -3.70 -12.30
C GLU A 85 -14.44 -3.64 -13.02
N MET A 86 -14.57 -2.82 -14.07
CA MET A 86 -15.59 -3.04 -15.12
C MET A 86 -15.10 -2.60 -16.50
N LEU A 87 -14.22 -3.41 -17.11
CA LEU A 87 -14.09 -3.46 -18.56
C LEU A 87 -14.46 -4.88 -19.02
N GLU A 88 -15.77 -5.16 -19.02
CA GLU A 88 -16.31 -6.30 -19.76
C GLU A 88 -16.06 -6.09 -21.25
N THR A 89 -15.12 -6.86 -21.79
CA THR A 89 -14.97 -7.08 -23.22
C THR A 89 -16.18 -7.85 -23.74
N SER A 90 -17.17 -7.14 -24.31
CA SER A 90 -18.12 -7.76 -25.24
C SER A 90 -17.74 -7.42 -26.68
N HIS A 91 -16.97 -8.32 -27.29
CA HIS A 91 -16.86 -8.44 -28.75
C HIS A 91 -18.24 -8.86 -29.30
N ASN A 92 -19.05 -7.89 -29.71
CA ASN A 92 -20.32 -8.18 -30.37
C ASN A 92 -20.05 -8.52 -31.84
N ASN A 93 -20.09 -9.81 -32.19
CA ASN A 93 -20.05 -10.27 -33.58
C ASN A 93 -21.49 -10.59 -34.03
N PRO A 94 -22.16 -9.75 -34.82
CA PRO A 94 -23.50 -10.08 -35.30
C PRO A 94 -23.39 -11.12 -36.43
N HIS A 95 -23.80 -12.34 -36.13
CA HIS A 95 -24.13 -13.36 -37.12
C HIS A 95 -25.38 -12.92 -37.88
N ILE A 96 -25.22 -12.29 -39.05
CA ILE A 96 -26.33 -12.16 -40.01
C ILE A 96 -26.49 -13.52 -40.70
N SER A 97 -27.61 -14.16 -40.40
CA SER A 97 -28.19 -15.21 -41.23
C SER A 97 -29.33 -14.61 -42.03
N ALA A 98 -29.22 -14.64 -43.35
CA ALA A 98 -30.32 -14.54 -44.31
C ALA A 98 -29.96 -15.39 -45.53
#